data_AF-A0A4Q9KP62-F1
#
_entry.id   AF-A0A4Q9KP62-F1
#
_cell.length_a   1.000
_cell.length_b   1.000
_cell.length_c   1.000
_cell.angle_alpha   90.00
_cell.angle_beta   90.00
_cell.angle_gamma   90.00
#
_symmetry.space_group_name_H-M   'P 1'
#
loop_
_entity.id
_entity.type
_entity.pdbx_description
1 polymer ?
#
loop_
_entity_poly.entity_id
_entity_poly.type
_entity_poly.pdbx_seq_one_letter_code
_entity_poly.pdbx_strand_id
1 'polypeptide(L)'
;MTERTVSNLMAAFAGESQANRKYLAYAKKAEKEGKLNAARLFRAVAEAETIHALKELERAGQVGTTAENLAAAIAGENYENVTMYPDFAAEADADGQAPVAKLFRMIAEVEGVHEALFTKALAALEDDSEELTFFVCPFCGYVELGRPDKCPVCGAPGEKFIEAA
;
A
#
# COMPACT_ATOMS: atom_id res chain seq x y z
N MET A 1 -19.38 19.75 7.73
CA MET A 1 -19.73 18.40 8.21
C MET A 1 -19.42 18.32 9.70
N THR A 2 -20.17 17.58 10.52
CA THR A 2 -19.83 17.47 11.96
C THR A 2 -18.62 16.55 12.16
N GLU A 3 -17.85 16.75 13.23
CA GLU A 3 -16.73 15.86 13.61
C GLU A 3 -17.17 14.39 13.71
N ARG A 4 -18.35 14.15 14.28
CA ARG A 4 -18.93 12.79 14.36
C ARG A 4 -19.14 12.18 12.98
N THR A 5 -19.64 12.96 12.01
CA THR A 5 -19.86 12.46 10.65
C THR A 5 -18.54 12.18 9.94
N VAL A 6 -17.53 13.03 10.11
CA VAL A 6 -16.18 12.78 9.56
C VAL A 6 -15.56 11.53 10.18
N SER A 7 -15.66 11.37 11.50
CA SER A 7 -15.20 10.17 12.21
C SER A 7 -15.88 8.90 11.70
N ASN A 8 -17.20 8.95 11.46
CA ASN A 8 -17.93 7.83 10.86
C ASN A 8 -17.45 7.50 9.44
N LEU A 9 -17.18 8.51 8.61
CA LEU A 9 -16.64 8.29 7.26
C LEU A 9 -15.24 7.67 7.31
N MET A 10 -14.37 8.13 8.22
CA MET A 10 -13.04 7.54 8.37
C MET A 10 -13.08 6.11 8.90
N ALA A 11 -14.02 5.81 9.81
CA ALA A 11 -14.24 4.45 10.28
C ALA A 11 -14.76 3.53 9.16
N ALA A 12 -15.66 4.04 8.31
CA ALA A 12 -16.16 3.32 7.14
C ALA A 12 -15.03 3.07 6.12
N PHE A 13 -14.26 4.11 5.79
CA PHE A 13 -13.09 4.00 4.90
C PHE A 13 -12.09 2.94 5.38
N ALA A 14 -11.79 2.91 6.68
CA ALA A 14 -10.92 1.89 7.25
C ALA A 14 -11.53 0.48 7.14
N GLY A 15 -12.85 0.35 7.33
CA GLY A 15 -13.59 -0.90 7.19
C GLY A 15 -13.57 -1.42 5.75
N GLU A 16 -13.89 -0.57 4.77
CA GLU A 16 -13.93 -0.91 3.35
C GLU A 16 -12.53 -1.22 2.81
N SER A 17 -11.50 -0.46 3.24
CA SER A 17 -10.10 -0.73 2.90
C SER A 17 -9.65 -2.11 3.37
N GLN A 18 -9.99 -2.49 4.61
CA GLN A 18 -9.72 -3.82 5.14
C GLN A 18 -10.53 -4.91 4.44
N ALA A 19 -11.80 -4.66 4.10
CA ALA A 19 -12.67 -5.60 3.40
C ALA A 19 -12.10 -5.94 2.02
N ASN A 20 -11.74 -4.92 1.23
CA ASN A 20 -11.10 -5.06 -0.06
C ASN A 20 -9.83 -5.95 0.01
N ARG A 21 -8.88 -5.64 0.91
CA ARG A 21 -7.63 -6.42 1.03
C ARG A 21 -7.89 -7.87 1.48
N LYS A 22 -8.84 -8.10 2.39
CA LYS A 22 -9.27 -9.46 2.80
C LYS A 22 -9.84 -10.23 1.61
N TYR A 23 -10.74 -9.63 0.83
CA TYR A 23 -11.39 -10.31 -0.28
C TYR A 23 -10.42 -10.68 -1.41
N LEU A 24 -9.40 -9.86 -1.68
CA LEU A 24 -8.33 -10.24 -2.60
C LEU A 24 -7.50 -11.43 -2.10
N ALA A 25 -7.21 -11.50 -0.80
CA ALA A 25 -6.55 -12.66 -0.20
C ALA A 25 -7.43 -13.93 -0.29
N TYR A 26 -8.73 -13.80 -0.03
CA TYR A 26 -9.69 -14.90 -0.13
C TYR A 26 -9.87 -15.37 -1.57
N ALA A 27 -9.84 -14.47 -2.56
CA ALA A 27 -9.87 -14.82 -3.96
C ALA A 27 -8.68 -15.72 -4.35
N LYS A 28 -7.45 -15.34 -3.93
CA LYS A 28 -6.24 -16.16 -4.15
C LYS A 28 -6.37 -17.55 -3.51
N LYS A 29 -6.95 -17.64 -2.31
CA LYS A 29 -7.18 -18.91 -1.62
C LYS A 29 -8.23 -19.77 -2.35
N ALA A 30 -9.37 -19.20 -2.72
CA ALA A 30 -10.44 -19.88 -3.45
C ALA A 30 -9.96 -20.40 -4.82
N GLU A 31 -9.10 -19.66 -5.51
CA GLU A 31 -8.51 -20.09 -6.78
C GLU A 31 -7.57 -21.29 -6.60
N LYS A 32 -6.71 -21.28 -5.58
CA LYS A 32 -5.87 -22.44 -5.22
C LYS A 32 -6.69 -23.69 -4.88
N GLU A 33 -7.91 -23.52 -4.40
CA GLU A 33 -8.85 -24.61 -4.07
C GLU A 33 -9.76 -25.02 -5.25
N GLY A 34 -9.60 -24.40 -6.42
CA GLY A 34 -10.45 -24.65 -7.59
C GLY A 34 -11.87 -24.10 -7.47
N LYS A 35 -12.17 -23.25 -6.47
CA LYS A 35 -13.47 -22.62 -6.26
C LYS A 35 -13.59 -21.34 -7.09
N LEU A 36 -13.51 -21.49 -8.41
CA LEU A 36 -13.35 -20.37 -9.35
C LEU A 36 -14.47 -19.33 -9.29
N ASN A 37 -15.73 -19.73 -9.07
CA ASN A 37 -16.84 -18.78 -8.94
C ASN A 37 -16.76 -17.96 -7.64
N ALA A 38 -16.33 -18.57 -6.53
CA ALA A 38 -16.09 -17.84 -5.30
C ALA A 38 -14.92 -16.85 -5.47
N ALA A 39 -13.83 -17.28 -6.13
CA ALA A 39 -12.70 -16.40 -6.43
C ALA A 39 -13.11 -15.19 -7.30
N ARG A 40 -13.95 -15.40 -8.31
CA ARG A 40 -14.51 -14.32 -9.14
C ARG A 40 -15.39 -13.37 -8.33
N LEU A 41 -16.28 -13.91 -7.49
CA LEU A 41 -17.13 -13.10 -6.63
C LEU A 41 -16.31 -12.25 -5.67
N PHE A 42 -15.32 -12.83 -4.99
CA PHE A 42 -14.44 -12.08 -4.09
C PHE A 42 -13.70 -10.95 -4.80
N ARG A 43 -13.22 -11.16 -6.03
CA ARG A 43 -12.58 -10.09 -6.83
C ARG A 43 -13.57 -8.99 -7.20
N ALA A 44 -14.79 -9.36 -7.61
CA ALA A 44 -15.83 -8.39 -7.96
C ALA A 44 -16.27 -7.55 -6.76
N VAL A 45 -16.42 -8.17 -5.58
CA VAL A 45 -16.78 -7.45 -4.35
C VAL A 45 -15.60 -6.61 -3.86
N ALA A 46 -14.35 -7.09 -3.97
CA ALA A 46 -13.19 -6.25 -3.66
C ALA A 46 -13.21 -4.95 -4.48
N GLU A 47 -13.50 -5.01 -5.78
CA GLU A 47 -13.65 -3.81 -6.62
C GLU A 47 -14.78 -2.90 -6.13
N ALA A 48 -15.92 -3.46 -5.71
CA ALA A 48 -17.01 -2.69 -5.12
C ALA A 48 -16.58 -1.95 -3.84
N GLU A 49 -15.83 -2.61 -2.95
CA GLU A 49 -15.36 -1.98 -1.71
C GLU A 49 -14.29 -0.91 -1.98
N THR A 50 -13.51 -1.03 -3.06
CA THR A 50 -12.66 0.08 -3.52
C THR A 50 -13.50 1.31 -3.88
N ILE A 51 -14.61 1.13 -4.59
CA ILE A 51 -15.51 2.23 -4.94
C ILE A 51 -16.14 2.86 -3.69
N HIS A 52 -16.52 2.07 -2.69
CA HIS A 52 -17.05 2.57 -1.42
C HIS A 52 -15.99 3.37 -0.65
N ALA A 53 -14.81 2.79 -0.42
CA ALA A 53 -13.73 3.43 0.31
C ALA A 53 -13.32 4.78 -0.29
N LEU A 54 -13.16 4.85 -1.63
CA LEU A 54 -12.77 6.10 -2.29
C LEU A 54 -13.83 7.20 -2.12
N LYS A 55 -15.13 6.85 -2.25
CA LYS A 55 -16.23 7.81 -2.02
C LYS A 55 -16.25 8.30 -0.57
N GLU A 56 -16.01 7.42 0.39
CA GLU A 56 -16.00 7.79 1.81
C GLU A 56 -14.83 8.73 2.13
N LEU A 57 -13.64 8.44 1.61
CA LEU A 57 -12.45 9.26 1.78
C LEU A 57 -12.60 10.66 1.16
N GLU A 58 -13.14 10.74 -0.06
CA GLU A 58 -13.48 12.01 -0.72
C GLU A 58 -14.49 12.81 0.10
N ARG A 59 -15.56 12.17 0.59
CA ARG A 59 -16.59 12.85 1.39
C ARG A 59 -16.11 13.27 2.76
N ALA A 60 -15.08 12.60 3.29
CA ALA A 60 -14.39 13.00 4.52
C ALA A 60 -13.43 14.19 4.28
N GLY A 61 -13.25 14.65 3.04
CA GLY A 61 -12.36 15.74 2.69
C GLY A 61 -10.88 15.39 2.84
N GLN A 62 -10.52 14.11 2.72
CA GLN A 62 -9.14 13.63 2.84
C GLN A 62 -8.40 13.52 1.50
N VAL A 63 -9.05 13.91 0.40
CA VAL A 63 -8.44 13.98 -0.94
C VAL A 63 -8.29 15.46 -1.31
N GLY A 64 -7.07 15.95 -1.27
CA GLY A 64 -6.70 17.32 -1.63
C GLY A 64 -6.12 17.44 -3.04
N THR A 65 -5.36 18.49 -3.27
CA THR A 65 -4.51 18.64 -4.46
C THR A 65 -3.42 17.56 -4.52
N THR A 66 -2.84 17.32 -5.70
CA THR A 66 -1.74 16.35 -5.83
C THR A 66 -0.57 16.66 -4.91
N ALA A 67 -0.21 17.94 -4.75
CA ALA A 67 0.84 18.36 -3.83
C ALA A 67 0.52 18.03 -2.37
N GLU A 68 -0.71 18.29 -1.92
CA GLU A 68 -1.17 17.97 -0.56
C GLU A 68 -1.20 16.46 -0.32
N ASN A 69 -1.67 15.68 -1.31
CA ASN A 69 -1.73 14.23 -1.22
C ASN A 69 -0.33 13.61 -1.17
N LEU A 70 0.62 14.12 -1.96
CA LEU A 70 2.03 13.70 -1.91
C LEU A 70 2.67 14.05 -0.57
N ALA A 71 2.43 15.25 -0.04
CA ALA A 71 2.93 15.63 1.28
C ALA A 71 2.35 14.75 2.40
N ALA A 72 1.07 14.41 2.33
CA ALA A 72 0.43 13.49 3.26
C ALA A 72 1.01 12.06 3.15
N ALA A 73 1.25 11.57 1.93
CA ALA A 73 1.90 10.28 1.71
C ALA A 73 3.31 10.25 2.30
N ILE A 74 4.15 11.27 2.02
CA ILE A 74 5.50 11.39 2.60
C ILE A 74 5.46 11.32 4.13
N ALA A 75 4.55 12.06 4.76
CA ALA A 75 4.41 12.05 6.22
C ALA A 75 3.96 10.68 6.77
N GLY A 76 3.05 10.01 6.06
CA GLY A 76 2.60 8.64 6.38
C GLY A 76 3.74 7.64 6.27
N GLU A 77 4.38 7.56 5.10
CA GLU A 77 5.52 6.66 4.86
C GLU A 77 6.64 6.89 5.86
N ASN A 78 6.95 8.16 6.18
CA ASN A 78 7.94 8.50 7.20
C ASN A 78 7.58 7.92 8.57
N TYR A 79 6.36 8.16 9.03
CA TYR A 79 5.88 7.60 10.30
C TYR A 79 5.97 6.08 10.31
N GLU A 80 5.59 5.41 9.22
CA GLU A 80 5.66 3.96 9.10
C GLU A 80 7.11 3.46 9.19
N ASN A 81 8.03 4.05 8.43
CA ASN A 81 9.40 3.56 8.34
C ASN A 81 10.31 3.93 9.52
N VAL A 82 10.12 5.11 10.14
CA VAL A 82 10.98 5.57 11.25
C VAL A 82 10.42 5.27 12.63
N THR A 83 9.10 5.08 12.76
CA THR A 83 8.43 4.93 14.06
C THR A 83 7.65 3.62 14.15
N MET A 84 6.56 3.49 13.39
CA MET A 84 5.56 2.44 13.61
C MET A 84 6.13 1.02 13.41
N TYR A 85 6.73 0.73 12.25
CA TYR A 85 7.29 -0.59 12.01
C TYR A 85 8.52 -0.92 12.86
N PRO A 86 9.46 0.02 13.11
CA PRO A 86 10.53 -0.20 14.09
C PRO A 86 10.02 -0.55 15.49
N ASP A 87 9.01 0.16 16.00
CA ASP A 87 8.42 -0.11 17.32
C ASP A 87 7.75 -1.49 17.34
N PHE A 88 6.92 -1.80 16.33
CA PHE A 88 6.28 -3.11 16.21
C PHE A 88 7.29 -4.25 16.07
N ALA A 89 8.42 -4.03 15.40
CA ALA A 89 9.49 -5.02 15.30
C ALA A 89 10.16 -5.27 16.66
N ALA A 90 10.37 -4.22 17.46
CA ALA A 90 10.94 -4.34 18.80
C ALA A 90 9.99 -5.07 19.76
N GLU A 91 8.69 -4.77 19.71
CA GLU A 91 7.66 -5.49 20.46
C GLU A 91 7.60 -6.96 20.06
N ALA A 92 7.59 -7.25 18.75
CA ALA A 92 7.57 -8.63 18.26
C ALA A 92 8.83 -9.42 18.67
N ASP A 93 10.01 -8.79 18.74
CA ASP A 93 11.21 -9.44 19.29
C ASP A 93 11.09 -9.71 20.79
N ALA A 94 10.54 -8.77 21.56
CA ALA A 94 10.32 -8.93 23.00
C ALA A 94 9.34 -10.08 23.30
N ASP A 95 8.35 -10.28 22.43
CA ASP A 95 7.38 -11.38 22.48
C ASP A 95 7.91 -12.70 21.89
N GLY A 96 9.16 -12.74 21.41
CA GLY A 96 9.78 -13.93 20.80
C GLY A 96 9.24 -14.29 19.41
N GLN A 97 8.55 -13.36 18.73
CA GLN A 97 7.98 -13.51 17.39
C GLN A 97 8.95 -13.07 16.29
N ALA A 98 10.17 -13.61 16.30
CA ALA A 98 11.25 -13.21 15.38
C ALA A 98 10.87 -13.17 13.88
N PRO A 99 10.05 -14.10 13.33
CA PRO A 99 9.60 -13.99 11.93
C PRO A 99 8.74 -12.75 11.65
N VAL A 100 7.92 -12.33 12.61
CA VAL A 100 7.06 -11.15 12.50
C VAL A 100 7.90 -9.88 12.63
N ALA A 101 8.85 -9.84 13.57
CA ALA A 101 9.78 -8.73 13.69
C ALA A 101 10.60 -8.52 12.42
N LYS A 102 11.07 -9.62 11.79
CA LYS A 102 11.76 -9.57 10.50
C LYS A 102 10.87 -9.02 9.38
N LEU A 103 9.59 -9.38 9.37
CA LEU A 103 8.62 -8.84 8.41
C LEU A 103 8.49 -7.32 8.59
N PHE A 104 8.25 -6.84 9.81
CA PHE A 104 8.12 -5.39 10.07
C PHE A 104 9.37 -4.61 9.68
N ARG A 105 10.56 -5.10 9.98
CA ARG A 105 11.82 -4.44 9.55
C ARG A 105 11.96 -4.35 8.04
N MET A 106 11.59 -5.41 7.34
CA MET A 106 11.64 -5.42 5.88
C MET A 106 10.63 -4.43 5.29
N ILE A 107 9.43 -4.35 5.86
CA ILE A 107 8.43 -3.37 5.41
C ILE A 107 8.93 -1.94 5.69
N ALA A 108 9.51 -1.67 6.86
CA ALA A 108 10.10 -0.36 7.16
C ALA A 108 11.15 0.07 6.11
N GLU A 109 12.02 -0.85 5.67
CA GLU A 109 12.98 -0.57 4.58
C GLU A 109 12.28 -0.22 3.27
N VAL A 110 11.19 -0.90 2.93
CA VAL A 110 10.39 -0.63 1.73
C VAL A 110 9.66 0.71 1.82
N GLU A 111 9.05 1.05 2.94
CA GLU A 111 8.32 2.32 3.10
C GLU A 111 9.28 3.53 3.04
N GLY A 112 10.55 3.36 3.45
CA GLY A 112 11.58 4.38 3.22
C GLY A 112 11.87 4.63 1.72
N VAL A 113 11.68 3.62 0.87
CA VAL A 113 11.76 3.78 -0.60
C VAL A 113 10.54 4.53 -1.12
N HIS A 114 9.34 4.24 -0.60
CA HIS A 114 8.12 4.93 -1.00
C HIS A 114 8.18 6.41 -0.62
N GLU A 115 8.62 6.74 0.61
CA GLU A 115 8.87 8.11 1.05
C GLU A 115 9.79 8.86 0.08
N ALA A 116 10.90 8.23 -0.33
CA ALA A 116 11.86 8.82 -1.25
C ALA A 116 11.27 9.05 -2.64
N LEU A 117 10.42 8.14 -3.14
CA LEU A 117 9.75 8.27 -4.42
C LEU A 117 8.71 9.39 -4.41
N PHE A 118 7.86 9.47 -3.38
CA PHE A 118 6.89 10.56 -3.25
C PHE A 118 7.57 11.92 -3.06
N THR A 119 8.69 11.96 -2.33
CA THR A 119 9.50 13.18 -2.18
C THR A 119 10.03 13.68 -3.53
N LYS A 120 10.54 12.77 -4.37
CA LYS A 120 10.98 13.11 -5.73
C LYS A 120 9.81 13.58 -6.59
N ALA A 121 8.67 12.89 -6.53
CA ALA A 121 7.48 13.26 -7.29
C ALA A 121 6.96 14.65 -6.89
N LEU A 122 6.96 14.99 -5.60
CA LEU A 122 6.57 16.33 -5.14
C LEU A 122 7.53 17.41 -5.62
N ALA A 123 8.85 17.13 -5.63
CA ALA A 123 9.85 18.07 -6.09
C ALA A 123 9.80 18.32 -7.62
N ALA A 124 9.32 17.33 -8.38
CA ALA A 124 9.21 17.37 -9.83
C ALA A 124 7.76 17.54 -10.32
N LEU A 125 6.82 17.93 -9.45
CA LEU A 125 5.38 17.88 -9.73
C LEU A 125 4.93 18.68 -10.96
N GLU A 126 5.65 19.75 -11.31
CA GLU A 126 5.35 20.60 -12.47
C GLU A 126 6.05 20.13 -13.76
N ASP A 127 6.92 19.11 -13.68
CA ASP A 127 7.69 18.59 -14.80
C ASP A 127 7.16 17.23 -15.26
N ASP A 128 6.16 17.29 -16.15
CA ASP A 128 5.59 16.11 -16.83
C ASP A 128 6.26 15.86 -18.21
N SER A 129 7.50 16.29 -18.41
CA SER A 129 8.17 16.16 -19.72
C SER A 129 8.63 14.73 -20.03
N GLU A 130 8.79 13.88 -19.00
CA GLU A 130 9.17 12.48 -19.11
C GLU A 130 8.03 11.55 -18.67
N GLU A 131 7.71 10.56 -19.49
CA GLU A 131 6.81 9.48 -19.10
C GLU A 131 7.58 8.47 -18.23
N LEU A 132 7.21 8.40 -16.95
CA LEU A 132 7.84 7.52 -15.98
C LEU A 132 7.08 6.20 -15.83
N THR A 133 7.79 5.08 -15.86
CA THR A 133 7.21 3.75 -15.63
C THR A 133 7.69 3.17 -14.31
N PHE A 134 6.76 2.90 -13.40
CA PHE A 134 7.06 2.31 -12.10
C PHE A 134 6.83 0.81 -12.09
N PHE A 135 7.67 0.08 -11.36
CA PHE A 135 7.59 -1.36 -11.21
C PHE A 135 7.51 -1.76 -9.75
N VAL A 136 6.65 -2.72 -9.43
CA VAL A 136 6.42 -3.23 -8.07
C VAL A 136 6.89 -4.68 -7.95
N CYS A 137 7.70 -4.97 -6.96
CA CYS A 137 8.07 -6.34 -6.59
C CYS A 137 6.84 -7.05 -5.96
N PRO A 138 6.30 -8.12 -6.55
CA PRO A 138 5.08 -8.77 -6.04
C PRO A 138 5.31 -9.59 -4.77
N PHE A 139 6.56 -9.67 -4.28
CA PHE A 139 6.94 -10.46 -3.11
C PHE A 139 7.17 -9.63 -1.86
N CYS A 140 7.68 -8.41 -2.01
CA CYS A 140 8.03 -7.55 -0.86
C CYS A 140 7.52 -6.11 -0.98
N GLY A 141 6.88 -5.72 -2.08
CA GLY A 141 6.34 -4.37 -2.24
C GLY A 141 7.34 -3.29 -2.62
N TYR A 142 8.62 -3.62 -2.84
CA TYR A 142 9.62 -2.67 -3.34
C TYR A 142 9.17 -2.03 -4.66
N VAL A 143 9.29 -0.71 -4.77
CA VAL A 143 8.93 0.07 -5.96
C VAL A 143 10.17 0.75 -6.53
N GLU A 144 10.32 0.74 -7.85
CA GLU A 144 11.41 1.45 -8.54
C GLU A 144 10.99 1.96 -9.92
N LEU A 145 11.69 3.00 -10.39
CA LEU A 145 11.58 3.51 -11.76
C LEU A 145 12.33 2.58 -12.72
N GLY A 146 11.63 2.08 -13.74
CA GLY A 146 12.18 1.06 -14.63
C GLY A 146 12.30 -0.31 -13.95
N ARG A 147 12.45 -1.36 -14.76
CA ARG A 147 12.51 -2.74 -14.26
C ARG A 147 13.94 -3.08 -13.84
N PRO A 148 14.22 -3.38 -12.55
CA PRO A 148 15.56 -3.80 -12.13
C PRO A 148 15.85 -5.24 -12.56
N ASP A 149 17.12 -5.65 -12.62
CA ASP A 149 17.49 -7.05 -12.88
C ASP A 149 17.09 -7.99 -11.71
N LYS A 150 17.19 -7.47 -10.48
CA LYS A 150 16.90 -8.19 -9.24
C LYS A 150 16.42 -7.20 -8.17
N CYS A 151 15.43 -7.61 -7.38
CA CYS A 151 14.96 -6.82 -6.25
C CYS A 151 16.09 -6.65 -5.21
N PRO A 152 16.44 -5.41 -4.80
CA PRO A 152 17.49 -5.18 -3.82
C PRO A 152 17.10 -5.65 -2.41
N VAL A 153 15.80 -5.71 -2.11
CA VAL A 153 15.28 -6.07 -0.77
C VAL A 153 15.17 -7.59 -0.60
N CYS A 154 14.42 -8.27 -1.47
CA CYS A 154 14.12 -9.70 -1.30
C CYS A 154 14.84 -10.62 -2.28
N GLY A 155 15.54 -10.06 -3.27
CA GLY A 155 16.29 -10.82 -4.26
C GLY A 155 15.46 -11.48 -5.35
N ALA A 156 14.16 -11.18 -5.46
CA ALA A 156 13.32 -11.68 -6.55
C ALA A 156 13.82 -11.23 -7.94
N PRO A 157 13.70 -12.06 -8.99
CA PRO A 157 14.08 -11.67 -10.35
C PRO A 157 13.25 -10.50 -10.88
N GLY A 158 13.90 -9.59 -11.61
CA GLY A 158 13.28 -8.43 -12.27
C GLY A 158 12.12 -8.74 -13.19
N GLU A 159 12.18 -9.88 -13.89
CA GLU A 159 11.10 -10.38 -14.75
C GLU A 159 9.77 -10.60 -14.00
N LYS A 160 9.79 -10.75 -12.67
CA LYS A 160 8.59 -10.93 -11.86
C LYS A 160 7.96 -9.61 -11.44
N PHE A 161 8.65 -8.48 -11.59
CA PHE A 161 8.08 -7.19 -11.26
C PHE A 161 6.85 -6.91 -12.13
N ILE A 162 5.84 -6.34 -11.48
CA ILE A 162 4.61 -5.91 -12.10
C ILE A 162 4.78 -4.45 -12.46
N GLU A 163 4.55 -4.11 -13.73
CA GLU A 163 4.45 -2.71 -14.16
C GLU A 163 3.21 -2.10 -13.51
N ALA A 164 3.39 -0.99 -12.78
CA ALA A 164 2.28 -0.23 -12.26
C ALA A 164 1.60 0.50 -13.43
N ALA A 165 0.29 0.26 -13.58
CA ALA A 165 -0.54 0.85 -14.63
C ALA A 165 -1.05 2.24 -14.25
#